data_AF-A0A6C0DSP3-F1
#
_entry.id   AF-A0A6C0DSP3-F1
#
_cell.length_a   1.000
_cell.length_b   1.000
_cell.length_c   1.000
_cell.angle_alpha   90.00
_cell.angle_beta   90.00
_cell.angle_gamma   90.00
#
_symmetry.space_group_name_H-M   'P 1'
#
loop_
_entity.id
_entity.type
_entity.pdbx_description
1 polymer ?
#
loop_
_entity_poly.entity_id
_entity_poly.type
_entity_poly.pdbx_seq_one_letter_code
_entity_poly.pdbx_strand_id
1 'polypeptide(L)'
;MTRIDFIFSYWLFLWYLLYLFRIVNYNPKFAIFCGFIENISILSLMFYYGTKKKLILLFFIMFILLKIIPLYSIWNTKITAKDITATTFLFIIYLVWMSFNNKKPSDFKNQTLDLILHNRNTLPGMTILNKII
;
A
#
# COMPACT_ATOMS: atom_id res chain seq x y z
N MET A 1 7.62 -5.58 -15.24
CA MET A 1 7.37 -4.52 -14.22
C MET A 1 5.90 -4.54 -13.88
N THR A 2 5.54 -4.70 -12.62
CA THR A 2 4.13 -4.71 -12.19
C THR A 2 3.55 -3.30 -12.34
N ARG A 3 2.35 -3.17 -12.91
CA ARG A 3 1.69 -1.86 -12.99
C ARG A 3 1.28 -1.39 -11.59
N ILE A 4 1.30 -0.07 -11.36
CA ILE A 4 1.01 0.55 -10.06
C ILE A 4 -0.43 0.24 -9.61
N ASP A 5 -1.37 0.17 -10.54
CA ASP A 5 -2.78 -0.11 -10.26
C ASP A 5 -3.06 -1.53 -9.74
N PHE A 6 -2.10 -2.46 -9.83
CA PHE A 6 -2.25 -3.80 -9.24
C PHE A 6 -1.85 -3.87 -7.76
N ILE A 7 -1.48 -2.74 -7.15
CA ILE A 7 -1.12 -2.70 -5.74
C ILE A 7 -2.15 -1.84 -4.99
N PHE A 8 -2.90 -2.48 -4.11
CA PHE A 8 -4.00 -1.85 -3.36
C PHE A 8 -3.56 -0.62 -2.56
N SER A 9 -2.29 -0.57 -2.13
CA SER A 9 -1.76 0.61 -1.43
C SER A 9 -1.86 1.91 -2.23
N TYR A 10 -1.77 1.88 -3.57
CA TYR A 10 -1.95 3.08 -4.39
C TYR A 10 -3.42 3.45 -4.57
N TRP A 11 -4.34 2.48 -4.54
CA TRP A 11 -5.79 2.76 -4.50
C TRP A 11 -6.17 3.49 -3.21
N LEU A 12 -5.63 3.05 -2.08
CA LEU A 12 -5.81 3.72 -0.80
C LEU A 12 -5.21 5.13 -0.80
N PHE A 13 -4.07 5.33 -1.43
CA PHE A 13 -3.45 6.65 -1.56
C PHE A 13 -4.29 7.57 -2.46
N LEU A 14 -4.81 7.07 -3.59
CA LEU A 14 -5.71 7.84 -4.43
C LEU A 14 -7.00 8.22 -3.69
N TRP A 15 -7.61 7.27 -2.97
CA TRP A 15 -8.77 7.54 -2.13
C TRP A 15 -8.47 8.60 -1.06
N TYR A 16 -7.30 8.53 -0.43
CA TYR A 16 -6.81 9.57 0.46
C TYR A 16 -6.74 10.96 -0.19
N LEU A 17 -6.18 11.07 -1.40
CA LEU A 17 -6.14 12.35 -2.10
C LEU A 17 -7.56 12.86 -2.39
N LEU A 18 -8.47 12.00 -2.87
CA LEU A 18 -9.86 12.37 -3.12
C LEU A 18 -10.56 12.87 -1.84
N TYR A 19 -10.29 12.23 -0.71
CA TYR A 19 -10.82 12.65 0.59
C TYR A 19 -10.23 14.00 1.03
N LEU A 20 -8.92 14.20 0.87
CA LEU A 20 -8.23 15.46 1.20
C LEU A 20 -8.79 16.65 0.40
N PHE A 21 -9.07 16.45 -0.89
CA PHE A 21 -9.69 17.45 -1.76
C PHE A 21 -11.22 17.56 -1.60
N ARG A 22 -11.81 16.85 -0.62
CA ARG A 22 -13.26 16.84 -0.35
C ARG A 22 -14.12 16.41 -1.54
N ILE A 23 -13.57 15.63 -2.47
CA ILE A 23 -14.31 15.03 -3.58
C ILE A 23 -15.17 13.87 -3.06
N VAL A 24 -14.66 13.14 -2.06
CA VAL A 24 -15.39 12.06 -1.38
C VAL A 24 -15.47 12.35 0.12
N ASN A 25 -16.61 12.00 0.71
CA ASN A 25 -16.88 12.24 2.14
C ASN A 25 -16.53 11.03 3.04
N TYR A 26 -16.09 9.92 2.44
CA TYR A 26 -15.75 8.70 3.17
C TYR A 26 -14.28 8.72 3.59
N ASN A 27 -14.03 8.50 4.88
CA ASN A 27 -12.72 8.63 5.51
C ASN A 27 -11.87 7.36 5.29
N PRO A 28 -10.70 7.46 4.63
CA PRO A 28 -9.85 6.30 4.35
C PRO A 28 -9.01 5.84 5.54
N LYS A 29 -9.12 6.50 6.71
CA LYS A 29 -8.29 6.22 7.90
C LYS A 29 -8.26 4.75 8.28
N PHE A 30 -9.41 4.06 8.28
CA PHE A 30 -9.47 2.64 8.60
C PHE A 30 -8.63 1.79 7.64
N ALA A 31 -8.82 1.98 6.32
CA ALA A 31 -8.10 1.24 5.30
C ALA A 31 -6.59 1.52 5.31
N ILE A 32 -6.20 2.78 5.52
CA ILE A 32 -4.79 3.18 5.65
C ILE A 32 -4.17 2.56 6.90
N PHE A 33 -4.91 2.49 8.01
CA PHE A 33 -4.46 1.85 9.24
C PHE A 33 -4.23 0.34 9.06
N CYS A 34 -5.13 -0.37 8.39
CA CYS A 34 -4.92 -1.78 8.04
C CYS A 34 -3.65 -1.97 7.20
N GLY A 35 -3.47 -1.16 6.15
CA GLY A 35 -2.26 -1.21 5.32
C GLY A 35 -0.99 -0.76 6.05
N PHE A 36 -1.10 0.05 7.10
CA PHE A 36 0.02 0.43 7.95
C PHE A 36 0.52 -0.76 8.79
N ILE A 37 -0.41 -1.54 9.38
CA ILE A 37 -0.07 -2.76 10.13
C ILE A 37 0.62 -3.78 9.21
N GLU A 38 0.07 -4.01 8.01
CA GLU A 38 0.67 -4.91 7.02
C GLU A 38 2.11 -4.50 6.67
N ASN A 39 2.35 -3.21 6.41
CA ASN A 39 3.67 -2.71 6.07
C ASN A 39 4.66 -2.80 7.24
N ILE A 40 4.21 -2.64 8.50
CA ILE A 40 5.06 -2.93 9.67
C ILE A 40 5.48 -4.40 9.65
N SER A 41 4.53 -5.33 9.45
CA SER A 41 4.85 -6.76 9.38
C SER A 41 5.87 -7.07 8.28
N ILE A 42 5.70 -6.50 7.08
CA ILE A 42 6.66 -6.68 5.97
C ILE A 42 8.03 -6.10 6.34
N LEU A 43 8.08 -4.89 6.90
CA LEU A 43 9.34 -4.26 7.30
C LEU A 43 10.08 -5.10 8.36
N SER A 44 9.36 -5.62 9.35
CA SER A 44 9.91 -6.54 10.36
C SER A 44 10.48 -7.80 9.71
N LEU A 45 9.77 -8.40 8.74
CA LEU A 45 10.27 -9.56 8.00
C LEU A 45 11.53 -9.23 7.18
N MET A 46 11.60 -8.05 6.57
CA MET A 46 12.80 -7.63 5.83
C MET A 46 14.03 -7.53 6.75
N PHE A 47 13.87 -7.02 7.96
CA PHE A 47 14.95 -7.01 8.96
C PHE A 47 15.32 -8.42 9.42
N TYR A 48 14.32 -9.27 9.68
CA TYR A 48 14.53 -10.64 10.14
C TYR A 48 15.28 -11.51 9.12
N TYR A 49 14.92 -11.42 7.83
CA TYR A 49 15.54 -12.20 6.76
C TYR A 49 16.79 -11.54 6.14
N GLY A 50 17.26 -10.43 6.70
CA GLY A 50 18.50 -9.79 6.24
C GLY A 50 18.42 -9.20 4.83
N THR A 51 17.24 -8.67 4.44
CA THR A 51 17.08 -8.00 3.16
C THR A 51 18.06 -6.83 3.02
N LYS A 52 18.59 -6.57 1.81
CA LYS A 52 19.56 -5.52 1.52
C LYS A 52 19.11 -4.17 2.08
N LYS A 53 20.01 -3.48 2.79
CA LYS A 53 19.76 -2.15 3.41
C LYS A 53 19.16 -1.13 2.43
N LYS A 54 19.62 -1.10 1.17
CA LYS A 54 19.05 -0.22 0.13
C LYS A 54 17.56 -0.50 -0.11
N LEU A 55 17.15 -1.77 -0.15
CA LEU A 55 15.74 -2.15 -0.35
C LEU A 55 14.90 -1.81 0.87
N ILE A 56 15.42 -2.01 2.08
CA ILE A 56 14.75 -1.62 3.33
C ILE A 56 14.52 -0.10 3.33
N LEU A 57 15.53 0.70 2.97
CA LEU A 57 15.39 2.15 2.88
C LEU A 57 14.33 2.57 1.85
N LEU A 58 14.37 2.00 0.65
CA LEU A 58 13.38 2.28 -0.40
C LEU A 58 11.96 1.90 0.03
N PHE A 59 11.78 0.75 0.68
CA PHE A 59 10.48 0.31 1.21
C PHE A 59 10.00 1.27 2.31
N PHE A 60 10.90 1.67 3.21
CA PHE A 60 10.60 2.60 4.30
C PHE A 60 10.17 3.98 3.79
N ILE A 61 10.86 4.53 2.78
CA ILE A 61 10.45 5.79 2.14
C ILE A 61 9.05 5.65 1.53
N MET A 62 8.80 4.58 0.78
CA MET A 62 7.47 4.33 0.21
C MET A 62 6.40 4.15 1.29
N PHE A 63 6.73 3.52 2.41
CA PHE A 63 5.85 3.35 3.55
C PHE A 63 5.49 4.70 4.19
N ILE A 64 6.46 5.59 4.37
CA ILE A 64 6.23 6.95 4.85
C ILE A 64 5.24 7.68 3.94
N LEU A 65 5.52 7.69 2.63
CA LEU A 65 4.74 8.42 1.64
C LEU A 65 3.29 7.92 1.52
N LEU A 66 3.12 6.60 1.45
CA LEU A 66 1.81 6.00 1.15
C LEU A 66 0.94 5.75 2.38
N LYS A 67 1.52 5.72 3.59
CA LYS A 67 0.80 5.36 4.81
C LYS A 67 1.02 6.34 5.96
N ILE A 68 2.26 6.63 6.33
CA ILE A 68 2.53 7.42 7.55
C ILE A 68 2.03 8.85 7.38
N ILE A 69 2.38 9.52 6.28
CA ILE A 69 1.92 10.88 6.00
C ILE A 69 0.38 10.93 5.88
N PRO A 70 -0.27 10.08 5.05
CA PRO A 70 -1.73 10.02 5.00
C PRO A 70 -2.38 9.78 6.35
N LEU A 71 -1.92 8.79 7.12
CA LEU A 71 -2.52 8.43 8.41
C LEU A 71 -2.38 9.57 9.43
N TYR A 72 -1.22 10.21 9.48
CA TYR A 72 -0.96 11.35 10.34
C TYR A 72 -1.89 12.53 10.03
N SER A 73 -2.07 12.84 8.74
CA SER A 73 -2.89 13.98 8.31
C SER A 73 -4.37 13.85 8.69
N ILE A 74 -4.91 12.63 8.77
CA ILE A 74 -6.30 12.35 9.14
C ILE A 74 -6.42 11.72 10.53
N TRP A 75 -5.36 11.77 11.36
CA TRP A 75 -5.33 11.07 12.64
C TRP A 75 -6.46 11.49 13.60
N ASN A 76 -6.81 12.79 13.60
CA ASN A 76 -7.83 13.33 14.51
C ASN A 76 -9.27 13.14 13.99
N THR A 77 -9.45 12.54 12.81
CA THR A 77 -10.78 12.25 12.27
C THR A 77 -11.36 10.98 12.90
N LYS A 78 -12.68 10.96 13.09
CA LYS A 78 -13.40 9.79 13.61
C LYS A 78 -13.66 8.80 12.48
N ILE A 79 -13.50 7.51 12.78
CA ILE A 79 -13.90 6.42 11.89
C ILE A 79 -15.37 6.12 12.18
N THR A 80 -16.18 6.10 11.14
CA THR A 80 -17.61 5.75 11.21
C THR A 80 -17.85 4.42 10.50
N ALA A 81 -19.00 3.78 10.76
CA ALA A 81 -19.37 2.54 10.08
C ALA A 81 -19.45 2.69 8.54
N LYS A 82 -19.82 3.88 8.05
CA LYS A 82 -19.85 4.20 6.62
C LYS A 82 -18.47 4.15 5.96
N ASP A 83 -17.42 4.43 6.73
CA ASP A 83 -16.04 4.40 6.25
C ASP A 83 -15.53 2.96 6.11
N ILE A 84 -15.95 2.10 7.03
CA ILE A 84 -15.67 0.67 6.99
C ILE A 84 -16.39 0.03 5.79
N THR A 85 -17.67 0.36 5.57
CA THR A 85 -18.40 -0.15 4.40
C THR A 85 -17.80 0.36 3.08
N ALA A 86 -17.40 1.64 3.01
CA ALA A 86 -16.68 2.18 1.86
C ALA A 86 -15.34 1.46 1.61
N THR A 87 -14.60 1.13 2.67
CA THR A 87 -13.36 0.36 2.57
C THR A 87 -13.61 -1.03 1.96
N THR A 88 -14.61 -1.75 2.48
CA THR A 88 -14.97 -3.09 1.97
C THR A 88 -15.41 -3.02 0.51
N PHE A 89 -16.23 -2.03 0.16
CA PHE A 89 -16.69 -1.83 -1.21
C PHE A 89 -15.53 -1.52 -2.17
N LEU A 90 -14.62 -0.62 -1.78
CA LEU A 90 -13.43 -0.31 -2.57
C LEU A 90 -12.53 -1.54 -2.75
N PHE A 91 -12.39 -2.37 -1.72
CA PHE A 91 -11.62 -3.61 -1.80
C PHE A 91 -12.26 -4.62 -2.77
N ILE A 92 -13.60 -4.73 -2.78
CA ILE A 92 -14.31 -5.57 -3.76
C ILE A 92 -14.08 -5.05 -5.19
N ILE A 93 -14.19 -3.73 -5.43
CA ILE A 93 -13.89 -3.14 -6.74
C ILE A 93 -12.46 -3.48 -7.18
N TYR A 94 -11.49 -3.36 -6.26
CA TYR A 94 -10.11 -3.71 -6.54
C TYR A 94 -9.94 -5.19 -6.91
N LEU A 95 -10.61 -6.11 -6.20
CA LEU A 95 -10.57 -7.53 -6.53
C LEU A 95 -11.18 -7.82 -7.91
N VAL A 96 -12.27 -7.17 -8.26
CA VAL A 96 -12.89 -7.27 -9.58
C VAL A 96 -11.95 -6.73 -10.67
N TRP A 97 -11.32 -5.57 -10.44
CA TRP A 97 -10.31 -5.00 -11.34
C TRP A 97 -9.14 -5.96 -11.59
N MET A 98 -8.62 -6.58 -10.52
CA MET A 98 -7.56 -7.59 -10.61
C MET A 98 -8.00 -8.79 -11.44
N SER A 99 -9.23 -9.28 -11.22
CA SER A 99 -9.81 -10.40 -11.97
C SER A 99 -9.90 -10.10 -13.47
N PHE A 100 -10.40 -8.91 -13.85
CA PHE A 100 -10.45 -8.48 -15.26
C PHE A 100 -9.07 -8.42 -15.93
N ASN A 101 -8.01 -8.21 -15.16
CA ASN A 101 -6.64 -8.15 -15.65
C ASN A 101 -5.88 -9.48 -15.49
N ASN A 102 -6.58 -10.59 -15.20
CA ASN A 102 -5.99 -11.91 -14.97
C ASN A 102 -4.91 -11.92 -13.86
N LYS A 103 -5.09 -11.10 -12.82
CA LYS A 103 -4.19 -11.02 -11.67
C LYS A 103 -4.86 -11.53 -10.41
N LYS A 104 -4.07 -12.11 -9.51
CA LYS A 104 -4.53 -12.63 -8.23
C LYS A 104 -3.83 -11.90 -7.08
N PRO A 105 -4.48 -11.73 -5.91
CA PRO A 105 -3.82 -11.21 -4.72
C PRO A 105 -2.57 -12.01 -4.31
N SER A 106 -2.52 -13.30 -4.63
CA SER A 106 -1.33 -14.15 -4.43
C SER A 106 -0.10 -13.67 -5.19
N ASP A 107 -0.27 -12.99 -6.34
CA ASP A 107 0.85 -12.47 -7.12
C ASP A 107 1.59 -11.37 -6.34
N PHE A 108 0.87 -10.61 -5.52
CA PHE A 108 1.47 -9.61 -4.64
C PHE A 108 2.25 -10.26 -3.50
N LYS A 109 1.70 -11.32 -2.89
CA LYS A 109 2.42 -12.10 -1.87
C LYS A 109 3.75 -12.62 -2.42
N ASN A 110 3.75 -13.18 -3.63
CA ASN A 110 4.97 -13.69 -4.26
C ASN A 110 5.99 -12.58 -4.55
N GLN A 111 5.55 -11.40 -4.99
CA GLN A 111 6.43 -10.24 -5.19
C GLN A 111 7.07 -9.77 -3.88
N THR A 112 6.31 -9.73 -2.79
CA THR A 112 6.82 -9.36 -1.46
C THR A 112 7.81 -10.41 -0.95
N LEU A 113 7.56 -11.70 -1.15
CA LEU A 113 8.51 -12.76 -0.79
C LEU A 113 9.80 -12.67 -1.61
N ASP A 114 9.71 -12.41 -2.91
CA ASP A 114 10.88 -12.18 -3.77
C ASP A 114 11.69 -10.95 -3.35
N LEU A 115 11.03 -9.90 -2.86
CA LEU A 115 11.71 -8.75 -2.29
C LEU A 115 12.47 -9.12 -1.02
N ILE A 116 11.80 -9.81 -0.09
CA ILE A 116 12.36 -10.14 1.24
C ILE A 116 13.49 -11.15 1.12
N LEU A 117 13.24 -12.28 0.47
CA LEU A 117 14.14 -13.44 0.45
C LEU A 117 15.18 -13.34 -0.68
N HIS A 118 14.75 -12.91 -1.87
CA HIS A 118 15.60 -12.90 -3.05
C HIS A 118 16.18 -11.52 -3.37
N ASN A 119 15.89 -10.50 -2.55
CA ASN A 119 16.36 -9.12 -2.75
C ASN A 119 16.00 -8.55 -4.13
N ARG A 120 14.87 -8.97 -4.71
CA ARG A 120 14.41 -8.51 -6.02
C ARG A 120 13.47 -7.32 -5.84
N ASN A 121 13.88 -6.15 -6.34
CA ASN A 121 13.01 -4.97 -6.36
C ASN A 121 11.95 -5.11 -7.47
N THR A 122 10.83 -5.74 -7.14
CA THR A 122 9.70 -5.95 -8.06
C THR A 122 8.57 -4.93 -7.85
N LEU A 123 8.61 -4.17 -6.75
CA LEU A 123 7.59 -3.19 -6.40
C LEU A 123 7.78 -1.91 -7.24
N PRO A 124 6.75 -1.44 -7.95
CA PRO A 124 6.88 -0.36 -8.94
C PRO A 124 7.30 0.97 -8.31
N GLY A 125 6.73 1.37 -7.17
CA GLY A 125 7.12 2.61 -6.48
C GLY A 125 8.58 2.60 -6.03
N MET A 126 9.06 1.48 -5.48
CA MET A 126 10.47 1.32 -5.13
C MET A 126 11.38 1.30 -6.36
N THR A 127 10.91 0.75 -7.49
CA THR A 127 11.66 0.74 -8.75
C THR A 127 11.81 2.15 -9.31
N ILE A 128 10.75 2.97 -9.25
CA ILE A 128 10.78 4.39 -9.64
C ILE A 128 11.73 5.15 -8.71
N LEU A 129 11.58 5.00 -7.39
CA LEU A 129 12.41 5.68 -6.41
C LEU A 129 13.90 5.32 -6.55
N ASN A 130 14.22 4.05 -6.83
CA ASN A 130 15.59 3.59 -7.06
C ASN A 130 16.25 4.18 -8.33
N LYS A 131 15.48 4.75 -9.26
CA LYS A 131 16.05 5.49 -10.41
C LYS A 131 16.42 6.93 -10.04
N ILE A 132 15.85 7.45 -8.95
CA ILE A 132 16.08 8.81 -8.47
C ILE A 132 17.23 8.82 -7.44
N ILE A 133 17.40 7.72 -6.68
CA ILE A 133 18.39 7.53 -5.60
C ILE A 133 19.35 6.38 -5.91
#